data_AF-A0AAD5LWJ9-F1
#
_entry.id   AF-A0AAD5LWJ9-F1
#
_cell.length_a   1.000
_cell.length_b   1.000
_cell.length_c   1.000
_cell.angle_alpha   90.00
_cell.angle_beta   90.00
_cell.angle_gamma   90.00
#
_symmetry.space_group_name_H-M   'P 1'
#
loop_
_entity.id
_entity.type
_entity.pdbx_description
1 polymer ?
#
loop_
_entity_poly.entity_id
_entity_poly.type
_entity_poly.pdbx_seq_one_letter_code
_entity_poly.pdbx_strand_id
1 'polypeptide(L)'
;MALTRNVEEVQMSTFKQGRINDPKNAVSILQCFKEQHVWKVLNDLKTDRDYEFTKSERILAGKPITDLVEIGISAPFIASDCVGGLFRELKRFSSAGSFKLFVGVDLVNSLWGKTLVKKADRTYASSSDLTLVKLFRDLISSDWKNGCILLIADKSELANARDHLTVLRNTPLELFGEEGFHAIEPFIPIDTKLYTKEEISNMYQYYYDKRWLVSEKARSEDGKLQMMYLSAFNPYDFERLCAFN
;
A
#
# COMPACT_ATOMS: atom_id res chain seq x y z
N MET A 1 -5.72 3.89 -2.68
CA MET A 1 -5.16 2.52 -2.65
C MET A 1 -5.98 1.63 -3.58
N ALA A 2 -5.34 0.73 -4.34
CA ALA A 2 -6.05 -0.13 -5.31
C ALA A 2 -7.19 -0.93 -4.66
N LEU A 3 -6.98 -1.42 -3.44
CA LEU A 3 -7.89 -2.30 -2.70
C LEU A 3 -9.27 -1.68 -2.38
N THR A 4 -9.37 -0.35 -2.31
CA THR A 4 -10.59 0.35 -1.87
C THR A 4 -11.20 1.23 -2.96
N ARG A 5 -10.45 1.53 -4.02
CA ARG A 5 -10.86 2.48 -5.07
C ARG A 5 -10.84 1.91 -6.48
N ASN A 6 -9.94 0.95 -6.77
CA ASN A 6 -9.72 0.38 -8.10
C ASN A 6 -9.96 -1.14 -8.09
N VAL A 7 -11.11 -1.55 -7.57
CA VAL A 7 -11.54 -2.95 -7.58
C VAL A 7 -12.32 -3.20 -8.86
N GLU A 8 -11.78 -4.05 -9.73
CA GLU A 8 -12.41 -4.39 -11.01
C GLU A 8 -13.35 -5.58 -10.91
N GLU A 9 -13.02 -6.55 -10.05
CA GLU A 9 -13.76 -7.78 -9.85
C GLU A 9 -14.09 -7.96 -8.38
N VAL A 10 -15.35 -8.27 -8.08
CA VAL A 10 -15.81 -8.56 -6.73
C VAL A 10 -16.41 -9.95 -6.67
N GLN A 11 -16.02 -10.70 -5.64
CA GLN A 11 -16.56 -12.02 -5.36
C GLN A 11 -16.95 -12.08 -3.88
N MET A 12 -18.07 -12.73 -3.55
CA MET A 12 -18.39 -12.98 -2.15
C MET A 12 -17.46 -14.06 -1.58
N SER A 13 -16.88 -13.80 -0.42
CA SER A 13 -15.99 -14.76 0.24
C SER A 13 -16.77 -16.01 0.62
N THR A 14 -16.25 -17.17 0.22
CA THR A 14 -16.73 -18.50 0.62
C THR A 14 -16.17 -18.90 1.99
N PHE A 15 -15.00 -18.35 2.37
CA PHE A 15 -14.35 -18.62 3.65
C PHE A 15 -15.00 -17.85 4.82
N LYS A 16 -15.35 -16.57 4.61
CA LYS A 16 -16.03 -15.78 5.64
C LYS A 16 -17.23 -15.02 5.09
N GLN A 17 -18.41 -15.43 5.55
CA GLN A 17 -19.68 -14.84 5.12
C GLN A 17 -19.70 -13.32 5.32
N GLY A 18 -20.23 -12.61 4.32
CA GLY A 18 -20.35 -11.15 4.32
C GLY A 18 -19.10 -10.40 3.85
N ARG A 19 -17.95 -11.07 3.70
CA ARG A 19 -16.76 -10.44 3.12
C ARG A 19 -16.79 -10.44 1.59
N ILE A 20 -16.12 -9.45 1.01
CA ILE A 20 -15.93 -9.25 -0.42
C ILE A 20 -14.45 -9.51 -0.73
N ASN A 21 -14.21 -10.52 -1.56
CA ASN A 21 -12.92 -10.83 -2.16
C ASN A 21 -12.71 -10.00 -3.42
N ASP A 22 -11.44 -9.70 -3.68
CA ASP A 22 -10.94 -9.03 -4.88
C ASP A 22 -9.87 -9.95 -5.51
N PRO A 23 -10.30 -10.90 -6.36
CA PRO A 23 -9.41 -11.89 -6.96
C PRO A 23 -8.26 -11.25 -7.74
N LYS A 24 -8.55 -10.21 -8.53
CA LYS A 24 -7.56 -9.57 -9.40
C LYS A 24 -6.43 -8.93 -8.60
N ASN A 25 -6.76 -8.09 -7.61
CA ASN A 25 -5.71 -7.47 -6.80
C ASN A 25 -5.00 -8.49 -5.91
N ALA A 26 -5.69 -9.54 -5.42
CA ALA A 26 -5.04 -10.61 -4.69
C ALA A 26 -4.00 -11.36 -5.53
N VAL A 27 -4.32 -11.70 -6.78
CA VAL A 27 -3.38 -12.32 -7.73
C VAL A 27 -2.20 -11.38 -8.00
N SER A 28 -2.44 -10.08 -8.24
CA SER A 28 -1.37 -9.10 -8.44
C SER A 28 -0.41 -9.01 -7.26
N ILE A 29 -0.91 -9.06 -6.01
CA ILE A 29 -0.09 -9.11 -4.80
C ILE A 29 0.80 -10.36 -4.79
N LEU A 30 0.21 -11.53 -5.09
CA LEU A 30 0.93 -12.81 -5.11
C LEU A 30 1.99 -12.84 -6.23
N GLN A 31 1.69 -12.30 -7.41
CA GLN A 31 2.64 -12.18 -8.53
C GLN A 31 3.82 -11.27 -8.17
N CYS A 32 3.54 -10.07 -7.65
CA CYS A 32 4.57 -9.14 -7.20
C CYS A 32 5.47 -9.76 -6.11
N PHE A 33 4.89 -10.57 -5.22
CA PHE A 33 5.64 -11.29 -4.21
C PHE A 33 6.50 -12.43 -4.81
N LYS A 34 6.00 -13.12 -5.84
CA LYS A 34 6.73 -14.18 -6.57
C LYS A 34 7.98 -13.65 -7.28
N GLU A 35 7.93 -12.43 -7.79
CA GLU A 35 9.04 -11.78 -8.50
C GLU A 35 10.16 -11.30 -7.57
N GLN A 36 9.96 -11.35 -6.25
CA GLN A 36 10.98 -10.93 -5.29
C GLN A 36 12.20 -11.86 -5.29
N HIS A 37 13.38 -11.28 -5.17
CA HIS A 37 14.67 -12.00 -5.13
C HIS A 37 14.75 -13.07 -4.01
N VAL A 38 13.94 -12.94 -2.96
CA VAL A 38 13.87 -13.89 -1.83
C VAL A 38 13.11 -15.17 -2.15
N TRP A 39 12.45 -15.29 -3.31
CA TRP A 39 11.59 -16.42 -3.67
C TRP A 39 12.22 -17.79 -3.42
N LYS A 40 13.51 -17.96 -3.75
CA LYS A 40 14.24 -19.21 -3.53
C LYS A 40 14.36 -19.59 -2.05
N VAL A 41 14.60 -18.60 -1.18
CA VAL A 41 14.70 -18.79 0.28
C VAL A 41 13.34 -19.19 0.86
N LEU A 42 12.25 -18.64 0.32
CA LEU A 42 10.90 -18.94 0.79
C LEU A 42 10.46 -20.38 0.49
N ASN A 43 11.05 -21.03 -0.52
CA ASN A 43 10.74 -22.42 -0.86
C ASN A 43 11.16 -23.42 0.24
N ASP A 44 12.17 -23.05 1.03
CA ASP A 44 12.65 -23.86 2.15
C ASP A 44 11.75 -23.73 3.39
N LEU A 45 10.99 -22.64 3.48
CA LEU A 45 10.09 -22.36 4.58
C LEU A 45 8.80 -23.16 4.44
N LYS A 46 8.45 -23.93 5.48
CA LYS A 46 7.31 -24.85 5.46
C LYS A 46 6.12 -24.35 6.28
N THR A 47 4.91 -24.57 5.75
CA THR A 47 3.64 -24.28 6.42
C THR A 47 3.53 -25.00 7.76
N ASP A 48 2.96 -24.33 8.77
CA ASP A 48 2.76 -24.93 10.10
C ASP A 48 1.48 -25.77 10.23
N ARG A 49 0.56 -25.59 9.29
CA ARG A 49 -0.76 -26.21 9.33
C ARG A 49 -1.30 -26.49 7.93
N ASP A 50 -2.41 -27.22 7.92
CA ASP A 50 -3.19 -27.44 6.72
C ASP A 50 -3.98 -26.17 6.34
N TYR A 51 -4.00 -25.88 5.05
CA TYR A 51 -4.81 -24.85 4.44
C TYR A 51 -5.82 -25.51 3.53
N GLU A 52 -7.08 -25.46 3.90
CA GLU A 52 -8.19 -25.93 3.07
C GLU A 52 -8.93 -24.71 2.52
N PHE A 53 -8.87 -24.51 1.19
CA PHE A 53 -9.57 -23.42 0.51
C PHE A 53 -10.89 -23.93 -0.09
N THR A 54 -10.83 -25.11 -0.70
CA THR A 54 -11.98 -25.86 -1.20
C THR A 54 -11.77 -27.36 -0.95
N LYS A 55 -12.78 -28.18 -1.24
CA LYS A 55 -12.66 -29.65 -1.13
C LYS A 55 -11.53 -30.23 -2.00
N SER A 56 -11.21 -29.57 -3.11
CA SER A 56 -10.16 -30.00 -4.05
C SER A 56 -8.84 -29.27 -3.85
N GLU A 57 -8.86 -28.03 -3.33
CA GLU A 57 -7.68 -27.19 -3.17
C GLU A 57 -7.29 -27.11 -1.70
N ARG A 58 -6.22 -27.83 -1.37
CA ARG A 58 -5.64 -27.84 -0.03
C ARG A 58 -4.11 -27.91 -0.09
N ILE A 59 -3.47 -27.30 0.88
CA ILE A 59 -2.03 -27.42 1.12
C ILE A 59 -1.86 -28.03 2.51
N LEU A 60 -1.22 -29.20 2.57
CA LEU A 60 -0.96 -29.86 3.85
C LEU A 60 0.18 -29.14 4.60
N ALA A 61 0.22 -29.33 5.92
CA ALA A 61 1.32 -28.88 6.76
C ALA A 61 2.66 -29.45 6.27
N GLY A 62 3.73 -28.69 6.45
CA GLY A 62 5.07 -29.08 6.00
C GLY A 62 5.37 -28.83 4.52
N LYS A 63 4.42 -28.27 3.76
CA LYS A 63 4.63 -27.86 2.36
C LYS A 63 5.29 -26.48 2.26
N PRO A 64 6.03 -26.17 1.18
CA PRO A 64 6.58 -24.83 0.97
C PRO A 64 5.51 -23.73 1.10
N ILE A 65 5.82 -22.61 1.75
CA ILE A 65 4.89 -21.47 1.80
C ILE A 65 4.70 -20.84 0.42
N THR A 66 5.62 -21.08 -0.52
CA THR A 66 5.49 -20.68 -1.93
C THR A 66 4.31 -21.36 -2.60
N ASP A 67 3.88 -22.54 -2.15
CA ASP A 67 2.70 -23.23 -2.68
C ASP A 67 1.42 -22.38 -2.50
N LEU A 68 1.32 -21.59 -1.41
CA LEU A 68 0.21 -20.64 -1.19
C LEU A 68 0.15 -19.59 -2.30
N VAL A 69 1.32 -19.13 -2.74
CA VAL A 69 1.43 -18.12 -3.80
C VAL A 69 1.10 -18.75 -5.15
N GLU A 70 1.65 -19.93 -5.46
CA GLU A 70 1.44 -20.57 -6.75
C GLU A 70 -0.01 -21.00 -6.98
N ILE A 71 -0.66 -21.57 -5.97
CA ILE A 71 -2.07 -21.95 -6.08
C ILE A 71 -2.96 -20.71 -6.19
N GLY A 72 -2.68 -19.64 -5.43
CA GLY A 72 -3.47 -18.41 -5.48
C GLY A 72 -3.34 -17.68 -6.82
N ILE A 73 -2.18 -17.74 -7.48
CA ILE A 73 -2.01 -17.21 -8.85
C ILE A 73 -2.79 -18.06 -9.85
N SER A 74 -2.75 -19.39 -9.71
CA SER A 74 -3.38 -20.33 -10.66
C SER A 74 -4.91 -20.41 -10.51
N ALA A 75 -5.42 -20.15 -9.30
CA ALA A 75 -6.83 -20.20 -8.94
C ALA A 75 -7.27 -18.86 -8.30
N PRO A 76 -7.60 -17.84 -9.13
CA PRO A 76 -7.91 -16.49 -8.64
C PRO A 76 -9.02 -16.43 -7.57
N PHE A 77 -9.99 -17.33 -7.63
CA PHE A 77 -11.14 -17.35 -6.73
C PHE A 77 -10.79 -17.66 -5.26
N ILE A 78 -9.62 -18.26 -4.99
CA ILE A 78 -9.06 -18.47 -3.63
C ILE A 78 -7.88 -17.54 -3.33
N ALA A 79 -7.49 -16.66 -4.24
CA ALA A 79 -6.29 -15.85 -4.12
C ALA A 79 -6.29 -14.96 -2.86
N SER A 80 -7.45 -14.39 -2.50
CA SER A 80 -7.58 -13.58 -1.28
C SER A 80 -7.24 -14.39 -0.01
N ASP A 81 -7.68 -15.64 0.07
CA ASP A 81 -7.40 -16.50 1.22
C ASP A 81 -5.93 -16.95 1.22
N CYS A 82 -5.35 -17.16 0.03
CA CYS A 82 -3.92 -17.45 -0.14
C CYS A 82 -3.04 -16.30 0.36
N VAL A 83 -3.39 -15.05 0.07
CA VAL A 83 -2.71 -13.85 0.60
C VAL A 83 -2.74 -13.87 2.13
N GLY A 84 -3.90 -14.15 2.74
CA GLY A 84 -4.00 -14.22 4.20
C GLY A 84 -3.18 -15.35 4.79
N GLY A 85 -3.13 -16.50 4.10
CA GLY A 85 -2.30 -17.62 4.50
C GLY A 85 -0.81 -17.31 4.45
N LEU A 86 -0.37 -16.61 3.40
CA LEU A 86 1.01 -16.16 3.23
C LEU A 86 1.39 -15.17 4.35
N PHE A 87 0.58 -14.13 4.59
CA PHE A 87 0.86 -13.13 5.63
C PHE A 87 1.01 -13.78 7.01
N ARG A 88 0.17 -14.77 7.34
CA ARG A 88 0.30 -15.50 8.60
C ARG A 88 1.66 -16.20 8.74
N GLU A 89 2.09 -16.90 7.69
CA GLU A 89 3.38 -17.61 7.70
C GLU A 89 4.55 -16.64 7.79
N LEU A 90 4.49 -15.51 7.07
CA LEU A 90 5.52 -14.48 7.13
C LEU A 90 5.66 -13.91 8.54
N LYS A 91 4.54 -13.55 9.19
CA LYS A 91 4.51 -13.09 10.59
C LYS A 91 5.09 -14.14 11.53
N ARG A 92 4.75 -15.41 11.34
CA ARG A 92 5.25 -16.55 12.15
C ARG A 92 6.75 -16.72 12.01
N PHE A 93 7.26 -16.82 10.78
CA PHE A 93 8.69 -17.02 10.53
C PHE A 93 9.53 -15.82 10.98
N SER A 94 9.03 -14.60 10.77
CA SER A 94 9.64 -13.40 11.34
C SER A 94 9.75 -13.54 12.86
N SER A 95 8.64 -13.84 13.53
CA SER A 95 8.59 -13.96 14.99
C SER A 95 9.45 -15.09 15.55
N ALA A 96 9.68 -16.14 14.77
CA ALA A 96 10.58 -17.25 15.09
C ALA A 96 12.07 -16.93 14.85
N GLY A 97 12.39 -15.77 14.27
CA GLY A 97 13.76 -15.35 14.01
C GLY A 97 14.34 -15.84 12.69
N SER A 98 13.55 -16.46 11.82
CA SER A 98 14.04 -17.05 10.56
C SER A 98 14.51 -16.00 9.55
N PHE A 99 13.85 -14.84 9.52
CA PHE A 99 14.27 -13.66 8.75
C PHE A 99 13.68 -12.40 9.38
N LYS A 100 14.21 -11.23 9.00
CA LYS A 100 13.63 -9.94 9.37
C LYS A 100 12.56 -9.55 8.37
N LEU A 101 11.36 -9.20 8.83
CA LEU A 101 10.24 -8.80 7.95
C LEU A 101 10.09 -7.28 7.91
N PHE A 102 10.07 -6.71 6.71
CA PHE A 102 9.71 -5.31 6.48
C PHE A 102 8.34 -5.23 5.82
N VAL A 103 7.43 -4.46 6.40
CA VAL A 103 6.09 -4.21 5.85
C VAL A 103 5.96 -2.72 5.54
N GLY A 104 6.05 -2.36 4.26
CA GLY A 104 5.75 -1.02 3.77
C GLY A 104 4.33 -0.96 3.21
N VAL A 105 3.49 -0.08 3.74
CA VAL A 105 2.13 0.14 3.20
C VAL A 105 1.95 1.60 2.84
N ASP A 106 1.80 1.84 1.54
CA ASP A 106 1.46 3.15 1.01
C ASP A 106 -0.06 3.38 1.03
N LEU A 107 -0.48 4.63 1.24
CA LEU A 107 -1.88 5.05 1.36
C LEU A 107 -2.66 4.24 2.40
N VAL A 108 -2.02 3.91 3.53
CA VAL A 108 -2.56 2.98 4.54
C VAL A 108 -3.85 3.50 5.18
N ASN A 109 -4.06 4.81 5.22
CA ASN A 109 -5.26 5.41 5.77
C ASN A 109 -6.53 5.03 4.98
N SER A 110 -6.38 4.58 3.73
CA SER A 110 -7.48 3.99 2.98
C SER A 110 -8.08 2.72 3.61
N LEU A 111 -7.33 2.01 4.46
CA LEU A 111 -7.81 0.80 5.13
C LEU A 111 -8.99 1.08 6.07
N TRP A 112 -9.18 2.31 6.53
CA TRP A 112 -10.32 2.76 7.36
C TRP A 112 -11.18 3.81 6.67
N GLY A 113 -10.79 4.24 5.46
CA GLY A 113 -11.50 5.25 4.69
C GLY A 113 -12.75 4.74 3.98
N LYS A 114 -13.36 5.66 3.22
CA LYS A 114 -14.48 5.35 2.30
C LYS A 114 -13.98 4.50 1.13
N THR A 115 -14.84 3.62 0.64
CA THR A 115 -14.54 2.77 -0.52
C THR A 115 -15.40 3.17 -1.72
N LEU A 116 -14.91 2.87 -2.93
CA LEU A 116 -15.68 2.95 -4.17
C LEU A 116 -16.23 1.59 -4.61
N VAL A 117 -15.96 0.54 -3.84
CA VAL A 117 -16.42 -0.83 -4.11
C VAL A 117 -17.92 -0.89 -3.88
N LYS A 118 -18.67 -1.46 -4.82
CA LYS A 118 -20.13 -1.60 -4.72
C LYS A 118 -20.54 -3.03 -4.47
N LYS A 119 -21.53 -3.21 -3.60
CA LYS A 119 -22.22 -4.48 -3.38
C LYS A 119 -23.22 -4.73 -4.51
N ALA A 120 -23.80 -5.94 -4.52
CA ALA A 120 -24.81 -6.34 -5.51
C ALA A 120 -26.06 -5.41 -5.50
N ASP A 121 -26.40 -4.84 -4.35
CA ASP A 121 -27.50 -3.87 -4.19
C ASP A 121 -27.13 -2.44 -4.62
N ARG A 122 -25.94 -2.25 -5.21
CA ARG A 122 -25.36 -0.96 -5.66
C ARG A 122 -24.99 0.01 -4.54
N THR A 123 -25.10 -0.38 -3.27
CA THR A 123 -24.57 0.40 -2.15
C THR A 123 -23.05 0.27 -2.09
N TYR A 124 -22.38 1.27 -1.50
CA TYR A 124 -20.93 1.20 -1.28
C TYR A 124 -20.60 0.26 -0.12
N ALA A 125 -19.57 -0.57 -0.30
CA ALA A 125 -19.07 -1.44 0.74
C ALA A 125 -18.33 -0.67 1.82
N SER A 126 -18.43 -1.15 3.06
CA SER A 126 -17.52 -0.69 4.11
C SER A 126 -16.11 -1.22 3.83
N SER A 127 -15.08 -0.48 4.21
CA SER A 127 -13.69 -0.98 4.19
C SER A 127 -13.56 -2.27 5.02
N SER A 128 -14.37 -2.41 6.07
CA SER A 128 -14.45 -3.63 6.88
C SER A 128 -15.06 -4.84 6.18
N ASP A 129 -15.79 -4.64 5.07
CA ASP A 129 -16.36 -5.73 4.28
C ASP A 129 -15.32 -6.35 3.33
N LEU A 130 -14.23 -5.65 3.03
CA LEU A 130 -13.22 -6.10 2.05
C LEU A 130 -12.21 -7.06 2.69
N THR A 131 -12.04 -8.24 2.11
CA THR A 131 -11.13 -9.27 2.64
C THR A 131 -9.69 -8.78 2.69
N LEU A 132 -9.17 -8.23 1.59
CA LEU A 132 -7.79 -7.74 1.53
C LEU A 132 -7.54 -6.63 2.56
N VAL A 133 -8.49 -5.72 2.78
CA VAL A 133 -8.36 -4.69 3.83
C VAL A 133 -8.19 -5.33 5.21
N LYS A 134 -8.99 -6.35 5.55
CA LYS A 134 -8.84 -7.06 6.83
C LYS A 134 -7.49 -7.77 6.95
N LEU A 135 -6.98 -8.33 5.86
CA LEU A 135 -5.67 -8.99 5.85
C LEU A 135 -4.51 -8.00 6.02
N PHE A 136 -4.58 -6.83 5.38
CA PHE A 136 -3.57 -5.78 5.59
C PHE A 136 -3.65 -5.19 7.00
N ARG A 137 -4.85 -5.00 7.55
CA ARG A 137 -5.01 -4.59 8.97
C ARG A 137 -4.40 -5.62 9.94
N ASP A 138 -4.53 -6.91 9.64
CA ASP A 138 -3.86 -7.98 10.41
C ASP A 138 -2.33 -7.99 10.21
N LEU A 139 -1.86 -7.73 9.00
CA LEU A 139 -0.42 -7.69 8.71
C LEU A 139 0.29 -6.56 9.47
N ILE A 140 -0.35 -5.40 9.59
CA ILE A 140 0.21 -4.23 10.29
C ILE A 140 -0.08 -4.22 11.80
N SER A 141 -0.69 -5.27 12.36
CA SER A 141 -0.89 -5.37 13.80
C SER A 141 0.43 -5.63 14.53
N SER A 142 0.48 -5.30 15.82
CA SER A 142 1.67 -5.44 16.67
C SER A 142 1.81 -6.85 17.29
N ASP A 143 1.13 -7.86 16.76
CA ASP A 143 1.10 -9.23 17.29
C ASP A 143 2.29 -10.11 16.83
N TRP A 144 3.24 -9.55 16.09
CA TRP A 144 4.42 -10.24 15.56
C TRP A 144 5.69 -9.40 15.80
N LYS A 145 6.86 -10.05 15.76
CA LYS A 145 8.16 -9.43 16.09
C LYS A 145 9.23 -9.70 15.05
N ASN A 146 10.43 -9.15 15.28
CA ASN A 146 11.62 -9.27 14.43
C ASN A 146 11.46 -8.59 13.05
N GLY A 147 10.82 -7.43 13.03
CA GLY A 147 10.66 -6.64 11.82
C GLY A 147 10.27 -5.21 12.12
N CYS A 148 9.92 -4.47 11.06
CA CYS A 148 9.37 -3.13 11.18
C CYS A 148 8.27 -2.89 10.14
N ILE A 149 7.36 -2.01 10.52
CA ILE A 149 6.22 -1.58 9.73
C ILE A 149 6.42 -0.09 9.42
N LEU A 150 6.39 0.26 8.13
CA LEU A 150 6.42 1.64 7.66
C LEU A 150 5.07 1.94 6.99
N LEU A 151 4.36 2.92 7.55
CA LEU A 151 3.04 3.32 7.11
C LEU A 151 3.10 4.71 6.50
N ILE A 152 2.62 4.86 5.27
CA ILE A 152 2.49 6.16 4.61
C ILE A 152 1.00 6.47 4.51
N ALA A 153 0.61 7.63 5.04
CA ALA A 153 -0.75 8.13 4.96
C ALA A 153 -0.77 9.40 4.11
N ASP A 154 -1.81 9.53 3.28
CA ASP A 154 -1.90 10.64 2.34
C ASP A 154 -3.31 11.24 2.30
N LYS A 155 -3.38 12.57 2.16
CA LYS A 155 -4.65 13.32 2.08
C LYS A 155 -5.43 13.04 0.79
N SER A 156 -4.79 12.52 -0.25
CA SER A 156 -5.44 12.09 -1.51
C SER A 156 -6.50 11.03 -1.28
N GLU A 157 -6.37 10.21 -0.23
CA GLU A 157 -7.39 9.24 0.18
C GLU A 157 -8.62 9.89 0.83
N LEU A 158 -8.56 11.17 1.19
CA LEU A 158 -9.69 11.96 1.68
C LEU A 158 -10.15 13.00 0.66
N ALA A 159 -9.31 13.32 -0.33
CA ALA A 159 -9.59 14.32 -1.36
C ALA A 159 -10.83 13.96 -2.17
N ASN A 160 -11.71 14.94 -2.30
CA ASN A 160 -12.83 14.89 -3.22
C ASN A 160 -12.47 15.71 -4.46
N ALA A 161 -12.41 15.06 -5.62
CA ALA A 161 -12.06 15.71 -6.87
C ALA A 161 -13.04 16.84 -7.27
N ARG A 162 -14.22 16.93 -6.65
CA ARG A 162 -15.20 18.01 -6.86
C ARG A 162 -15.12 19.13 -5.83
N ASP A 163 -14.29 18.97 -4.80
CA ASP A 163 -14.11 19.95 -3.72
C ASP A 163 -12.63 20.38 -3.66
N HIS A 164 -12.33 21.46 -4.37
CA HIS A 164 -11.00 22.06 -4.41
C HIS A 164 -10.80 23.17 -3.36
N LEU A 165 -11.86 23.53 -2.62
CA LEU A 165 -11.83 24.64 -1.65
C LEU A 165 -11.46 24.16 -0.26
N THR A 166 -11.83 22.92 0.08
CA THR A 166 -11.49 22.34 1.38
C THR A 166 -10.00 22.00 1.47
N VAL A 167 -9.28 22.73 2.32
CA VAL A 167 -7.91 22.38 2.70
C VAL A 167 -7.95 21.23 3.68
N LEU A 168 -7.67 20.03 3.18
CA LEU A 168 -7.54 18.85 4.02
C LEU A 168 -6.30 18.97 4.88
N ARG A 169 -6.52 18.81 6.18
CA ARG A 169 -5.43 18.71 7.14
C ARG A 169 -4.80 17.31 7.08
N ASN A 170 -3.53 17.24 7.46
CA ASN A 170 -2.67 16.07 7.28
C ASN A 170 -2.14 15.53 8.62
N THR A 171 -2.79 15.83 9.73
CA THR A 171 -2.42 15.20 11.01
C THR A 171 -2.81 13.73 11.00
N PRO A 172 -2.11 12.84 11.74
CA PRO A 172 -2.45 11.42 11.77
C PRO A 172 -3.92 11.15 12.13
N LEU A 173 -4.45 11.83 13.14
CA LEU A 173 -5.85 11.65 13.55
C LEU A 173 -6.83 11.99 12.42
N GLU A 174 -6.56 13.05 11.65
CA GLU A 174 -7.43 13.46 10.55
C GLU A 174 -7.31 12.54 9.34
N LEU A 175 -6.09 12.03 9.06
CA LEU A 175 -5.85 11.10 7.96
C LEU A 175 -6.50 9.74 8.20
N PHE A 176 -6.37 9.19 9.42
CA PHE A 176 -6.83 7.84 9.78
C PHE A 176 -8.25 7.79 10.37
N GLY A 177 -8.76 8.92 10.88
CA GLY A 177 -9.97 8.94 11.71
C GLY A 177 -9.76 8.23 13.06
N GLU A 178 -10.77 8.25 13.94
CA GLU A 178 -10.67 7.66 15.29
C GLU A 178 -10.37 6.15 15.24
N GLU A 179 -11.10 5.38 14.41
CA GLU A 179 -10.90 3.93 14.30
C GLU A 179 -9.50 3.59 13.80
N GLY A 180 -9.02 4.27 12.75
CA GLY A 180 -7.72 3.99 12.16
C GLY A 180 -6.58 4.44 13.07
N PHE A 181 -6.72 5.59 13.73
CA PHE A 181 -5.72 6.11 14.65
C PHE A 181 -5.52 5.15 15.83
N HIS A 182 -6.60 4.73 16.49
CA HIS A 182 -6.51 3.77 17.59
C HIS A 182 -5.99 2.40 17.15
N ALA A 183 -6.27 1.98 15.92
CA ALA A 183 -5.80 0.69 15.41
C ALA A 183 -4.28 0.64 15.15
N ILE A 184 -3.63 1.78 14.96
CA ILE A 184 -2.17 1.86 14.73
C ILE A 184 -1.40 2.33 15.96
N GLU A 185 -2.08 2.69 17.05
CA GLU A 185 -1.43 3.07 18.30
C GLU A 185 -0.78 1.86 19.01
N PRO A 186 0.45 2.00 19.54
CA PRO A 186 1.35 3.17 19.48
C PRO A 186 2.20 3.20 18.19
N PHE A 187 2.51 4.40 17.68
CA PHE A 187 3.38 4.59 16.50
C PHE A 187 4.34 5.78 16.66
N ILE A 188 5.37 5.83 15.81
CA ILE A 188 6.33 6.95 15.74
C ILE A 188 5.93 7.85 14.56
N PRO A 189 5.41 9.07 14.79
CA PRO A 189 5.05 9.98 13.71
C PRO A 189 6.31 10.54 13.04
N ILE A 190 6.34 10.49 11.71
CA ILE A 190 7.38 11.13 10.89
C ILE A 190 6.68 12.13 9.96
N ASP A 191 7.01 13.40 10.13
CA ASP A 191 6.49 14.48 9.29
C ASP A 191 7.43 14.71 8.09
N THR A 192 6.89 14.61 6.88
CA THR A 192 7.60 14.89 5.63
C THR A 192 7.38 16.34 5.22
N LYS A 193 8.42 17.16 5.36
CA LYS A 193 8.35 18.60 5.11
C LYS A 193 8.60 18.95 3.63
N LEU A 194 8.30 20.20 3.29
CA LEU A 194 8.71 20.81 2.02
C LEU A 194 10.24 20.90 1.95
N TYR A 195 10.77 21.09 0.74
CA TYR A 195 12.21 21.24 0.57
C TYR A 195 12.76 22.42 1.37
N THR A 196 13.93 22.21 1.94
CA THR A 196 14.81 23.30 2.36
C THR A 196 15.37 24.03 1.14
N LYS A 197 15.92 25.23 1.35
CA LYS A 197 16.58 26.00 0.28
C LYS A 197 17.71 25.23 -0.39
N GLU A 198 18.44 24.43 0.38
CA GLU A 198 19.54 23.61 -0.13
C GLU A 198 19.01 22.46 -1.00
N GLU A 199 18.01 21.70 -0.51
CA GLU A 199 17.42 20.59 -1.25
C GLU A 199 16.81 21.03 -2.58
N ILE A 200 16.02 22.11 -2.60
CA ILE A 200 15.43 22.59 -3.86
C ILE A 200 16.49 23.16 -4.82
N SER A 201 17.55 23.76 -4.30
CA SER A 201 18.68 24.23 -5.12
C SER A 201 19.42 23.06 -5.76
N ASN A 202 19.63 21.98 -5.01
CA ASN A 202 20.24 20.76 -5.50
C ASN A 202 19.35 20.08 -6.55
N MET A 203 18.03 20.03 -6.33
CA MET A 203 17.07 19.51 -7.31
C MET A 203 17.04 20.34 -8.59
N TYR A 204 17.08 21.67 -8.49
CA TYR A 204 17.22 22.55 -9.66
C TYR A 204 18.48 22.23 -10.44
N GLN A 205 19.63 22.12 -9.75
CA GLN A 205 20.92 21.83 -10.41
C GLN A 205 20.88 20.48 -11.11
N TYR A 206 20.28 19.46 -10.49
CA TYR A 206 20.08 18.17 -11.12
C TYR A 206 19.29 18.27 -12.43
N TYR A 207 18.16 18.99 -12.46
CA TYR A 207 17.38 19.19 -13.69
C TYR A 207 18.11 20.03 -14.73
N TYR A 208 18.88 21.02 -14.30
CA TYR A 208 19.73 21.82 -15.18
C TYR A 208 20.79 20.95 -15.87
N ASP A 209 21.52 20.14 -15.10
CA ASP A 209 22.60 19.29 -15.60
C ASP A 209 22.09 18.19 -16.54
N LYS A 210 20.89 17.66 -16.26
CA LYS A 210 20.20 16.70 -17.12
C LYS A 210 19.59 17.31 -18.38
N ARG A 211 19.72 18.63 -18.58
CA ARG A 211 19.07 19.38 -19.67
C ARG A 211 17.56 19.16 -19.70
N TRP A 212 16.96 18.93 -18.53
CA TRP A 212 15.51 18.80 -18.39
C TRP A 212 14.82 20.17 -18.53
N LEU A 213 15.49 21.22 -18.07
CA LEU A 213 15.05 22.61 -18.24
C LEU A 213 15.40 23.11 -19.65
N VAL A 214 14.43 23.07 -20.57
CA VAL A 214 14.67 23.44 -21.98
C VAL A 214 14.71 24.95 -22.19
N SER A 215 13.84 25.70 -21.50
CA SER A 215 13.74 27.16 -21.65
C SER A 215 14.98 27.88 -21.10
N GLU A 216 15.56 28.77 -21.91
CA GLU A 216 16.69 29.62 -21.49
C GLU A 216 16.36 30.46 -20.25
N LYS A 217 15.10 30.92 -20.14
CA LYS A 217 14.63 31.68 -18.97
C LYS A 217 14.66 30.85 -17.70
N ALA A 218 14.28 29.57 -17.77
CA ALA A 218 14.31 28.67 -16.62
C ALA A 218 15.76 28.37 -16.16
N ARG A 219 16.72 28.45 -17.09
CA ARG A 219 18.15 28.26 -16.85
C ARG A 219 18.88 29.50 -16.31
N SER A 220 18.17 30.61 -16.12
CA SER A 220 18.70 31.81 -15.48
C SER A 220 18.51 31.76 -13.96
N GLU A 221 19.29 32.55 -13.22
CA GLU A 221 19.12 32.69 -11.76
C GLU A 221 17.74 33.24 -11.39
N ASP A 222 17.20 34.18 -12.19
CA ASP A 222 15.85 34.70 -11.99
C ASP A 222 14.80 33.61 -12.19
N GLY A 223 14.97 32.77 -13.22
CA GLY A 223 14.10 31.61 -13.47
C GLY A 223 14.11 30.62 -12.30
N LYS A 224 15.29 30.30 -11.79
CA LYS A 224 15.46 29.47 -10.59
C LYS A 224 14.67 30.03 -9.40
N LEU A 225 14.84 31.32 -9.10
CA LEU A 225 14.13 31.98 -7.99
C LEU A 225 12.61 31.99 -8.20
N GLN A 226 12.14 32.25 -9.41
CA GLN A 226 10.71 32.21 -9.74
C GLN A 226 10.12 30.81 -9.56
N MET A 227 10.82 29.77 -10.01
CA MET A 227 10.35 28.39 -9.86
C MET A 227 10.30 27.96 -8.39
N MET A 228 11.30 28.34 -7.59
CA MET A 228 11.29 28.12 -6.14
C MET A 228 10.14 28.86 -5.46
N TYR A 229 9.87 30.09 -5.87
CA TYR A 229 8.76 30.89 -5.35
C TYR A 229 7.39 30.30 -5.70
N LEU A 230 7.17 29.97 -6.97
CA LEU A 230 5.90 29.44 -7.48
C LEU A 230 5.57 28.04 -6.93
N SER A 231 6.59 27.18 -6.78
CA SER A 231 6.41 25.87 -6.15
C SER A 231 6.21 25.97 -4.64
N ALA A 232 6.50 27.13 -4.03
CA ALA A 232 6.54 27.30 -2.59
C ALA A 232 7.32 26.17 -1.87
N PHE A 233 8.44 25.74 -2.45
CA PHE A 233 9.28 24.64 -1.96
C PHE A 233 8.63 23.25 -1.97
N ASN A 234 7.45 23.08 -2.56
CA ASN A 234 6.79 21.79 -2.69
C ASN A 234 7.47 20.93 -3.77
N PRO A 235 7.93 19.71 -3.43
CA PRO A 235 8.56 18.80 -4.39
C PRO A 235 7.71 18.50 -5.63
N TYR A 236 6.42 18.25 -5.44
CA TYR A 236 5.49 17.94 -6.51
C TYR A 236 5.27 19.15 -7.42
N ASP A 237 4.96 20.31 -6.84
CA ASP A 237 4.71 21.52 -7.64
C ASP A 237 5.98 21.98 -8.37
N PHE A 238 7.16 21.82 -7.76
CA PHE A 238 8.43 22.11 -8.41
C PHE A 238 8.69 21.19 -9.61
N GLU A 239 8.50 19.87 -9.45
CA GLU A 239 8.60 18.92 -10.57
C GLU A 239 7.65 19.29 -11.70
N ARG A 240 6.39 19.60 -11.38
CA ARG A 240 5.39 20.00 -12.37
C ARG A 240 5.80 21.24 -13.13
N LEU A 241 6.28 22.28 -12.44
CA LEU A 241 6.80 23.49 -13.09
C LEU A 241 7.98 23.20 -14.02
N CYS A 242 8.81 22.21 -13.69
CA CYS A 242 9.95 21.81 -14.53
C CYS A 242 9.55 20.92 -15.72
N ALA A 243 8.39 20.25 -15.66
CA ALA A 243 7.98 19.26 -16.65
C ALA A 243 7.19 19.85 -17.83
N PHE A 244 6.56 21.02 -17.66
CA PHE A 244 5.81 21.66 -18.74
C PHE A 244 6.74 22.38 -19.72
N ASN A 245 6.72 21.91 -20.97
CA ASN A 245 7.28 22.60 -22.15
C ASN A 245 6.21 23.45 -22.82
#